data_AF-A0AB39BW46-F1
#
_entry.id   AF-A0AB39BW46-F1
#
_cell.length_a   1.000
_cell.length_b   1.000
_cell.length_c   1.000
_cell.angle_alpha   90.00
_cell.angle_beta   90.00
_cell.angle_gamma   90.00
#
_symmetry.space_group_name_H-M   'P 1'
#
loop_
_entity.id
_entity.type
_entity.pdbx_description
1 polymer ?
#
loop_
_entity_poly.entity_id
_entity_poly.type
_entity_poly.pdbx_seq_one_letter_code
_entity_poly.pdbx_strand_id
1 'polypeptide(L)'
;MNSTLAMVLRVLLIVTSFIIVPLSLWFATGFIGEYGDDAPMFIAPGYLIPLVLWIVGFIIHFFKNYFHVGMVMMGGPLLFYVVLFTMAAFY
;
A
#
# COMPACT_ATOMS: atom_id res chain seq x y z
N MET A 1 5.64 7.55 24.23
CA MET A 1 5.28 6.37 23.43
C MET A 1 6.17 5.24 23.91
N ASN A 2 5.63 4.07 24.27
CA ASN A 2 6.47 2.93 24.71
C ASN A 2 7.46 2.56 23.61
N SER A 3 8.73 2.33 23.97
CA SER A 3 9.80 1.97 23.03
C SER A 3 9.46 0.73 22.19
N THR A 4 8.81 -0.25 22.80
CA THR A 4 8.33 -1.48 22.15
C THR A 4 7.29 -1.19 21.06
N LEU A 5 6.32 -0.30 21.32
CA LEU A 5 5.30 0.08 20.34
C LEU A 5 5.94 0.80 19.15
N ALA A 6 6.88 1.73 19.42
CA ALA A 6 7.63 2.43 18.39
C ALA A 6 8.43 1.47 17.48
N MET A 7 9.00 0.41 18.04
CA MET A 7 9.77 -0.58 17.30
C MET A 7 8.89 -1.44 16.39
N VAL A 8 7.79 -1.97 16.91
CA VAL A 8 6.82 -2.77 16.13
C VAL A 8 6.30 -1.98 14.94
N LEU A 9 6.05 -0.68 15.12
CA LEU A 9 5.56 0.20 14.05
C LEU A 9 6.57 0.43 12.94
N ARG A 10 7.85 0.63 13.27
CA ARG A 10 8.91 0.80 12.27
C ARG A 10 9.06 -0.45 11.42
N VAL A 11 8.95 -1.63 12.04
CA VAL A 11 8.97 -2.91 11.34
C VAL A 11 7.74 -3.03 10.43
N LEU A 12 6.54 -2.72 10.93
CA LEU A 12 5.31 -2.70 10.14
C LEU A 12 5.43 -1.75 8.94
N LEU A 13 5.95 -0.54 9.14
CA LEU A 13 6.21 0.44 8.09
C LEU A 13 7.09 -0.11 6.97
N ILE A 14 8.22 -0.71 7.35
CA ILE A 14 9.17 -1.26 6.39
C ILE A 14 8.55 -2.45 5.65
N VAL A 15 7.93 -3.38 6.37
CA VAL A 15 7.33 -4.58 5.74
C VAL A 15 6.18 -4.20 4.82
N THR A 16 5.31 -3.30 5.25
CA THR A 16 4.17 -2.84 4.45
C THR A 16 4.59 -2.05 3.21
N SER A 17 5.67 -1.24 3.29
CA SER A 17 6.16 -0.48 2.14
C SER A 17 6.76 -1.38 1.05
N PHE A 18 7.47 -2.44 1.42
CA PHE A 18 8.02 -3.43 0.48
C PHE A 18 6.96 -4.23 -0.28
N ILE A 19 5.71 -4.21 0.18
CA ILE A 19 4.60 -4.91 -0.47
C ILE A 19 3.75 -3.89 -1.24
N ILE A 20 3.26 -2.86 -0.56
CA ILE A 20 2.26 -1.94 -1.11
C ILE A 20 2.83 -1.10 -2.24
N VAL A 21 4.05 -0.56 -2.10
CA VAL A 21 4.66 0.31 -3.12
C VAL A 21 4.87 -0.44 -4.44
N PRO A 22 5.61 -1.57 -4.48
CA PRO A 22 5.82 -2.26 -5.74
C PRO A 22 4.53 -2.82 -6.33
N LEU A 23 3.62 -3.38 -5.52
CA LEU A 23 2.34 -3.89 -6.04
C LEU A 23 1.47 -2.78 -6.61
N SER A 24 1.31 -1.65 -5.91
CA SER A 24 0.51 -0.52 -6.39
C SER A 24 1.04 0.02 -7.72
N LEU A 25 2.36 0.19 -7.81
CA LEU A 25 3.00 0.68 -9.03
C LEU A 25 2.87 -0.34 -10.16
N TRP A 26 3.16 -1.61 -9.89
CA TRP A 26 3.05 -2.68 -10.88
C TRP A 26 1.65 -2.78 -11.49
N PHE A 27 0.61 -2.79 -10.65
CA PHE A 27 -0.77 -2.85 -11.14
C PHE A 27 -1.22 -1.54 -11.79
N ALA A 28 -0.66 -0.39 -11.39
CA ALA A 28 -1.02 0.90 -11.97
C ALA A 28 -0.39 1.14 -13.36
N THR A 29 0.87 0.75 -13.54
CA THR A 29 1.60 0.88 -14.82
C THR A 29 1.30 -0.24 -15.79
N GLY A 30 0.74 -1.35 -15.31
CA GLY A 30 0.61 -2.58 -16.10
C GLY A 30 1.95 -3.32 -16.23
N PHE A 31 1.91 -4.57 -16.73
CA PHE A 31 3.08 -5.44 -16.80
C PHE A 31 4.13 -4.82 -17.74
N ILE A 32 5.42 -4.91 -17.35
CA ILE A 32 6.55 -4.44 -18.17
C ILE A 32 6.56 -5.28 -19.47
N GLY A 33 5.89 -4.81 -20.52
CA GLY A 33 5.82 -5.53 -21.79
C GLY A 33 4.66 -5.15 -22.71
N GLU A 34 3.64 -4.44 -22.23
CA GLU A 34 2.41 -4.19 -23.02
C GLU A 34 2.38 -2.86 -23.80
N TYR A 35 3.47 -2.08 -23.85
CA TYR A 35 3.36 -0.65 -24.24
C TYR A 35 4.30 -0.23 -25.37
N GLY A 36 3.71 0.31 -26.43
CA GLY A 36 4.39 1.13 -27.46
C GLY A 36 4.44 2.61 -27.06
N ASP A 37 5.09 3.44 -27.88
CA ASP A 37 5.44 4.84 -27.57
C ASP A 37 4.26 5.75 -27.17
N ASP A 38 3.02 5.40 -27.51
CA ASP A 38 1.81 6.19 -27.26
C ASP A 38 0.99 5.74 -26.03
N ALA A 39 1.44 4.72 -25.28
CA ALA A 39 0.67 4.22 -24.14
C ALA A 39 0.74 5.18 -22.93
N PRO A 40 -0.36 5.36 -22.18
CA PRO A 40 -0.34 6.18 -20.97
C PRO A 40 0.53 5.53 -19.88
N MET A 41 1.32 6.35 -19.17
CA MET A 41 2.22 5.89 -18.09
C MET A 41 1.50 5.09 -16.98
N PHE A 42 0.23 5.41 -16.72
CA PHE A 42 -0.62 4.65 -15.79
C PHE A 42 -1.91 4.26 -16.50
N ILE A 43 -2.08 2.96 -16.73
CA ILE A 43 -3.23 2.42 -17.46
C ILE A 43 -4.38 2.13 -16.52
N ALA A 44 -4.05 1.69 -15.31
CA ALA A 44 -5.01 1.45 -14.26
C ALA A 44 -4.66 2.27 -13.01
N PRO A 45 -4.74 3.62 -13.09
CA PRO A 45 -4.34 4.51 -11.99
C PRO A 45 -5.13 4.26 -10.68
N GLY A 46 -6.28 3.57 -10.74
CA GLY A 46 -7.02 3.13 -9.56
C GLY A 46 -6.20 2.28 -8.58
N TYR A 47 -5.19 1.55 -9.07
CA TYR A 47 -4.29 0.78 -8.19
C TYR A 47 -3.28 1.63 -7.43
N LEU A 48 -3.25 2.96 -7.63
CA LEU A 48 -2.53 3.89 -6.76
C LEU A 48 -3.31 4.24 -5.49
N ILE A 49 -4.62 3.97 -5.42
CA ILE A 49 -5.44 4.26 -4.24
C ILE A 49 -4.91 3.56 -2.97
N PRO A 50 -4.54 2.26 -2.99
CA PRO A 50 -3.93 1.60 -1.84
C PRO A 50 -2.63 2.27 -1.37
N LEU A 51 -1.79 2.74 -2.31
CA LEU A 51 -0.57 3.48 -2.01
C LEU A 51 -0.88 4.83 -1.34
N VAL A 52 -1.82 5.59 -1.88
CA VAL A 52 -2.24 6.88 -1.30
C VAL A 52 -2.79 6.68 0.11
N LEU A 53 -3.65 5.67 0.31
CA LEU A 53 -4.19 5.34 1.64
C LEU A 53 -3.09 4.96 2.63
N TRP A 54 -2.09 4.21 2.18
CA TRP A 54 -0.93 3.87 3.00
C TRP A 54 -0.11 5.11 3.39
N ILE A 55 0.17 6.02 2.45
CA ILE A 55 0.88 7.28 2.72
C ILE A 55 0.10 8.15 3.69
N VAL A 56 -1.22 8.29 3.50
CA VAL A 56 -2.09 9.04 4.40
C VAL A 56 -2.09 8.42 5.79
N GLY A 57 -2.21 7.09 5.89
CA GLY A 57 -2.09 6.37 7.15
C GLY A 57 -0.75 6.61 7.85
N PHE A 58 0.35 6.61 7.08
CA PHE A 58 1.68 6.94 7.57
C PHE A 58 1.77 8.36 8.12
N ILE A 59 1.20 9.35 7.43
CA ILE A 59 1.20 10.75 7.91
C ILE A 59 0.36 10.87 9.18
N ILE A 60 -0.86 10.30 9.18
CA ILE A 60 -1.80 10.35 10.31
C ILE A 60 -1.21 9.68 11.56
N HIS A 61 -0.36 8.66 11.39
CA HIS A 61 0.26 7.96 12.53
C HIS A 61 1.12 8.88 13.41
N PHE A 62 1.72 9.93 12.86
CA PHE A 62 2.55 10.86 13.64
C PHE A 62 1.71 11.74 14.59
N PHE A 63 0.39 11.80 14.40
CA PHE A 63 -0.51 12.52 15.28
C PHE A 63 -0.94 11.63 16.43
N LYS A 64 -0.49 11.94 17.65
CA LYS A 64 -0.72 11.14 18.87
C LYS A 64 -2.20 10.76 19.10
N ASN A 65 -3.13 11.63 18.74
CA ASN A 65 -4.57 11.40 18.90
C ASN A 65 -5.16 10.44 17.85
N TYR A 66 -4.52 10.32 16.68
CA TYR A 66 -4.98 9.51 15.56
C TYR A 66 -4.07 8.31 15.28
N PHE A 67 -3.17 8.00 16.21
CA PHE A 67 -2.19 6.94 16.07
C PHE A 67 -2.80 5.59 15.65
N HIS A 68 -3.94 5.21 16.24
CA HIS A 68 -4.62 3.95 15.93
C HIS A 68 -5.26 3.98 14.54
N VAL A 69 -5.80 5.13 14.14
CA VAL A 69 -6.39 5.35 12.82
C VAL A 69 -5.30 5.23 11.74
N GLY A 70 -4.14 5.84 11.97
CA GLY A 70 -2.97 5.71 11.09
C GLY A 70 -2.55 4.25 10.90
N MET A 71 -2.49 3.47 11.98
CA MET A 71 -2.17 2.03 11.90
C MET A 71 -3.17 1.25 11.05
N VAL A 72 -4.47 1.47 11.26
CA VAL A 72 -5.52 0.77 10.50
C VAL A 72 -5.47 1.15 9.02
N MET A 73 -5.27 2.43 8.72
CA MET A 73 -5.15 2.92 7.34
C MET A 73 -3.92 2.37 6.63
N MET A 74 -2.82 2.12 7.34
CA MET A 74 -1.63 1.49 6.78
C MET A 74 -1.80 -0.02 6.57
N GLY A 75 -2.53 -0.71 7.45
CA GLY A 75 -2.81 -2.15 7.33
C GLY A 75 -3.88 -2.49 6.29
N GLY A 76 -4.85 -1.59 6.06
CA GLY A 76 -5.96 -1.79 5.12
C GLY A 76 -5.54 -2.15 3.68
N PRO A 77 -4.61 -1.41 3.06
CA PRO A 77 -4.06 -1.75 1.74
C PRO A 77 -3.45 -3.15 1.66
N LEU A 78 -2.87 -3.64 2.76
CA LEU A 78 -2.30 -4.98 2.83
C LEU A 78 -3.40 -6.05 2.76
N LEU A 79 -4.50 -5.85 3.48
CA LEU A 79 -5.69 -6.70 3.37
C LEU A 79 -6.30 -6.66 1.97
N PHE A 80 -6.34 -5.49 1.32
CA PHE A 80 -6.79 -5.35 -0.06
C PHE A 80 -6.01 -6.27 -1.00
N TYR A 81 -4.67 -6.27 -0.93
CA TYR A 81 -3.86 -7.15 -1.77
C TYR A 81 -4.04 -8.63 -1.43
N VAL A 82 -4.16 -8.99 -0.15
CA VAL A 82 -4.44 -10.39 0.24
C VAL A 82 -5.76 -10.89 -0.34
N VAL A 83 -6.82 -10.07 -0.28
CA VAL A 83 -8.11 -10.41 -0.88
C VAL A 83 -8.00 -10.49 -2.41
N LEU A 84 -7.32 -9.53 -3.04
CA LEU A 84 -7.12 -9.53 -4.50
C LEU A 84 -6.45 -10.83 -4.97
N PHE A 85 -5.35 -11.24 -4.33
CA PHE A 85 -4.62 -12.45 -4.70
C PHE A 85 -5.38 -13.74 -4.37
N THR A 86 -6.11 -13.77 -3.25
CA THR A 86 -6.96 -14.94 -2.95
C THR A 86 -8.06 -15.08 -3.98
N MET A 87 -8.76 -14.00 -4.34
CA MET A 87 -9.78 -14.05 -5.39
C MET A 87 -9.19 -14.47 -6.75
N ALA A 88 -8.00 -13.97 -7.10
CA ALA A 88 -7.30 -14.36 -8.32
C ALA A 88 -6.83 -15.83 -8.32
N ALA A 89 -6.55 -16.42 -7.16
CA ALA A 89 -6.13 -17.82 -7.06
C ALA A 89 -7.29 -18.83 -7.19
N PHE A 90 -8.53 -18.39 -6.98
CA PHE A 90 -9.73 -19.22 -7.08
C PHE A 90 -10.50 -19.03 -8.41
N TYR A 91 -9.97 -18.22 -9.32
CA TYR A 91 -10.45 -18.03 -10.69
C TYR A 91 -9.52 -18.69 -11.70
#